data_AF-A0A2A2TEU3-F1
#
_entry.id   AF-A0A2A2TEU3-F1
#
_cell.length_a   1.000
_cell.length_b   1.000
_cell.length_c   1.000
_cell.angle_alpha   90.00
_cell.angle_beta   90.00
_cell.angle_gamma   90.00
#
_symmetry.space_group_name_H-M   'P 1'
#
loop_
_entity.id
_entity.type
_entity.pdbx_description
1 polymer ?
#
loop_
_entity_poly.entity_id
_entity_poly.type
_entity_poly.pdbx_seq_one_letter_code
_entity_poly.pdbx_strand_id
1 'polypeptide(L)'
;MSSLPIRLLIVAILALPLVFGYANPISFATPQNSNSVNAQTEMQQGQTQEKAQRKTQGVSGIVTRVTGNQMPSIGENRQRSKPQPIKTSVWVFSGRIPAKGTRLSITEARQNFKLVTQVKTDKNGKFFVKLLPGEYTIFAQYGNDLYLNSFLGDGSFKTVQVTEGKITETRLVNSENASF
;
A
#
# COMPACT_ATOMS: atom_id res chain seq x y z
N MET A 1 -32.83 12.76 -40.00
CA MET A 1 -33.68 11.58 -39.76
C MET A 1 -33.20 10.46 -40.66
N SER A 2 -32.42 9.52 -40.15
CA SER A 2 -32.27 8.19 -40.76
C SER A 2 -31.76 7.22 -39.68
N SER A 3 -32.63 6.26 -39.37
CA SER A 3 -32.43 5.16 -38.44
C SER A 3 -31.85 3.95 -39.19
N LEU A 4 -30.92 3.22 -38.58
CA LEU A 4 -30.58 1.86 -38.97
C LEU A 4 -30.61 0.93 -37.74
N PRO A 5 -31.10 -0.31 -37.87
CA PRO A 5 -31.61 -1.09 -36.75
C PRO A 5 -30.62 -2.04 -36.09
N ILE A 6 -30.90 -2.28 -34.81
CA ILE A 6 -30.40 -3.31 -33.91
C ILE A 6 -30.60 -4.72 -34.51
N ARG A 7 -29.57 -5.57 -34.47
CA ARG A 7 -29.74 -7.03 -34.56
C ARG A 7 -29.13 -7.71 -33.33
N LEU A 8 -30.05 -8.14 -32.48
CA LEU A 8 -29.92 -9.08 -31.38
C LEU A 8 -29.60 -10.47 -31.95
N LEU A 9 -28.57 -11.15 -31.45
CA LEU A 9 -28.39 -12.58 -31.69
C LEU A 9 -28.06 -13.27 -30.36
N ILE A 10 -29.09 -13.92 -29.83
CA ILE A 10 -29.06 -14.83 -28.68
C ILE A 10 -28.57 -16.18 -29.19
N VAL A 11 -27.56 -16.76 -28.54
CA VAL A 11 -27.33 -18.22 -28.60
C VAL A 11 -27.13 -18.73 -27.18
N ALA A 12 -27.95 -19.72 -26.84
CA ALA A 12 -28.09 -20.33 -25.53
C ALA A 12 -27.14 -21.54 -25.33
N ILE A 13 -26.57 -21.59 -24.12
CA ILE A 13 -26.48 -22.72 -23.18
C ILE A 13 -26.23 -24.13 -23.74
N LEU A 14 -25.15 -24.78 -23.27
CA LEU A 14 -25.22 -26.16 -22.78
C LEU A 14 -24.20 -26.41 -21.66
N ALA A 15 -24.71 -26.79 -20.49
CA ALA A 15 -23.97 -27.21 -19.31
C ALA A 15 -23.88 -28.74 -19.27
N LEU A 16 -22.79 -29.29 -18.71
CA LEU A 16 -22.75 -30.58 -17.99
C LEU A 16 -21.35 -30.85 -17.41
N PRO A 17 -21.17 -30.93 -16.08
CA PRO A 17 -20.06 -31.63 -15.47
C PRO A 17 -20.44 -33.10 -15.19
N LEU A 18 -19.65 -34.03 -15.73
CA LEU A 18 -19.71 -35.46 -15.41
C LEU A 18 -19.09 -35.72 -14.04
N VAL A 19 -19.91 -36.24 -13.14
CA VAL A 19 -19.52 -36.84 -11.86
C VAL A 19 -19.20 -38.32 -12.11
N PHE A 20 -18.01 -38.76 -11.72
CA PHE A 20 -17.74 -40.18 -11.47
C PHE A 20 -16.99 -40.29 -10.14
N GLY A 21 -17.68 -40.87 -9.15
CA GLY A 21 -17.05 -41.42 -7.96
C GLY A 21 -16.67 -42.88 -8.17
N TYR A 22 -15.79 -43.40 -7.32
CA TYR A 22 -15.82 -44.79 -6.88
C TYR A 22 -15.29 -44.86 -5.44
N ALA A 23 -16.18 -45.25 -4.52
CA ALA A 23 -15.85 -45.79 -3.22
C ALA A 23 -15.51 -47.27 -3.36
N ASN A 24 -14.63 -47.80 -2.51
CA ASN A 24 -14.38 -49.24 -2.32
C ASN A 24 -13.60 -49.49 -1.00
N PRO A 25 -13.63 -50.71 -0.43
CA PRO A 25 -14.38 -50.94 0.80
C PRO A 25 -13.58 -51.45 2.01
N ILE A 26 -14.26 -51.40 3.17
CA ILE A 26 -14.33 -52.36 4.30
C ILE A 26 -13.18 -53.36 4.44
N SER A 27 -12.49 -53.31 5.59
CA SER A 27 -11.82 -54.48 6.20
C SER A 27 -12.40 -54.75 7.59
N PHE A 28 -12.63 -56.03 7.84
CA PHE A 28 -13.29 -56.60 9.02
C PHE A 28 -12.33 -56.77 10.20
N ALA A 29 -12.78 -56.34 11.39
CA ALA A 29 -12.79 -56.98 12.73
C ALA A 29 -11.67 -58.01 13.08
N THR A 30 -11.04 -58.15 14.28
CA THR A 30 -11.29 -57.83 15.71
C THR A 30 -10.22 -58.60 16.56
N PRO A 31 -10.11 -58.59 17.93
CA PRO A 31 -10.54 -57.61 18.93
C PRO A 31 -9.63 -57.42 20.20
N GLN A 32 -10.09 -56.51 21.07
CA GLN A 32 -10.01 -56.39 22.56
C GLN A 32 -8.67 -56.30 23.31
N ASN A 33 -8.43 -55.13 23.91
CA ASN A 33 -8.31 -55.07 25.37
C ASN A 33 -9.17 -53.91 25.89
N SER A 34 -10.09 -54.26 26.78
CA SER A 34 -11.12 -53.43 27.37
C SER A 34 -10.64 -52.71 28.63
N ASN A 35 -10.81 -51.39 28.65
CA ASN A 35 -11.34 -50.69 29.83
C ASN A 35 -11.97 -49.37 29.36
N SER A 36 -13.26 -49.45 29.02
CA SER A 36 -14.22 -48.34 29.08
C SER A 36 -14.40 -47.96 30.56
N VAL A 37 -14.48 -46.68 30.93
CA VAL A 37 -15.69 -45.84 30.92
C VAL A 37 -15.17 -44.40 31.18
N ASN A 38 -15.31 -43.41 30.30
CA ASN A 38 -16.51 -42.60 30.10
C ASN A 38 -16.45 -41.84 28.77
N ALA A 39 -17.56 -41.86 28.04
CA ALA A 39 -17.79 -41.05 26.86
C ALA A 39 -18.22 -39.63 27.25
N GLN A 40 -17.82 -38.64 26.44
CA GLN A 40 -18.62 -37.52 25.90
C GLN A 40 -17.73 -36.31 25.66
N THR A 41 -17.40 -36.08 24.39
CA THR A 41 -17.79 -34.89 23.61
C THR A 41 -16.75 -34.63 22.52
N GLU A 42 -17.13 -35.00 21.29
CA GLU A 42 -16.50 -34.56 20.06
C GLU A 42 -16.70 -33.06 19.84
N MET A 43 -15.91 -32.50 18.91
CA MET A 43 -16.05 -31.19 18.26
C MET A 43 -15.24 -30.03 18.87
N GLN A 44 -13.96 -29.97 18.48
CA GLN A 44 -13.41 -28.81 17.75
C GLN A 44 -11.98 -29.10 17.24
N GLN A 45 -11.87 -29.92 16.19
CA GLN A 45 -10.86 -29.68 15.16
C GLN A 45 -11.45 -28.64 14.21
N GLY A 46 -10.89 -27.43 14.19
CA GLY A 46 -11.45 -26.38 13.35
C GLY A 46 -10.90 -24.98 13.58
N GLN A 47 -9.62 -24.83 13.89
CA GLN A 47 -8.91 -23.59 13.58
C GLN A 47 -7.54 -23.95 13.04
N THR A 48 -7.50 -24.19 11.73
CA THR A 48 -6.32 -23.85 10.92
C THR A 48 -5.83 -22.50 11.42
N GLN A 49 -4.71 -22.48 12.12
CA GLN A 49 -3.98 -21.28 12.45
C GLN A 49 -3.41 -20.70 11.15
N GLU A 50 -4.30 -20.22 10.29
CA GLU A 50 -4.02 -19.44 9.09
C GLU A 50 -4.58 -18.02 9.26
N LYS A 51 -4.50 -17.50 10.49
CA LYS A 51 -3.93 -16.15 10.64
C LYS A 51 -2.43 -16.29 10.65
N ALA A 52 -1.87 -16.76 9.53
CA ALA A 52 -0.50 -16.47 9.17
C ALA A 52 -0.30 -14.99 9.48
N GLN A 53 0.64 -14.67 10.40
CA GLN A 53 1.06 -13.32 10.71
C GLN A 53 1.02 -12.53 9.41
N ARG A 54 0.02 -11.66 9.23
CA ARG A 54 0.01 -10.77 8.07
C ARG A 54 1.16 -9.82 8.33
N LYS A 55 2.37 -10.23 7.91
CA LYS A 55 3.60 -9.48 8.08
C LYS A 55 3.30 -8.07 7.60
N THR A 56 3.20 -7.14 8.54
CA THR A 56 2.91 -5.74 8.24
C THR A 56 4.16 -5.16 7.61
N GLN A 57 4.16 -5.05 6.29
CA GLN A 57 5.23 -4.41 5.53
C GLN A 57 4.68 -3.21 4.76
N GLY A 58 5.58 -2.28 4.41
CA GLY A 58 5.25 -1.12 3.60
C GLY A 58 5.94 0.13 4.09
N VAL A 59 5.25 1.27 3.97
CA VAL A 59 5.81 2.58 4.32
C VAL A 59 4.90 3.29 5.31
N SER A 60 5.48 3.75 6.41
CA SER A 60 4.87 4.73 7.31
C SER A 60 5.57 6.06 7.15
N GLY A 61 4.82 7.15 7.22
CA GLY A 61 5.46 8.45 7.13
C GLY A 61 4.60 9.59 7.61
N ILE A 62 5.20 10.77 7.56
CA ILE A 62 4.57 12.03 7.91
C ILE A 62 4.82 13.08 6.82
N VAL A 63 3.79 13.85 6.51
CA VAL A 63 3.83 15.00 5.61
C VAL A 63 3.77 16.27 6.44
N THR A 64 4.78 17.11 6.27
CA THR A 64 4.90 18.38 6.98
C THR A 64 5.23 19.52 6.03
N ARG A 65 4.97 20.75 6.47
CA ARG A 65 5.41 21.98 5.84
C ARG A 65 6.24 22.80 6.81
N VAL A 66 7.32 23.38 6.32
CA VAL A 66 8.10 24.39 7.05
C VAL A 66 8.00 25.70 6.29
N THR A 67 7.96 26.81 7.03
CA THR A 67 7.82 28.16 6.46
C THR A 67 8.72 29.15 7.20
N GLY A 68 8.92 30.34 6.61
CA GLY A 68 9.65 31.43 7.26
C GLY A 68 11.16 31.18 7.41
N ASN A 69 11.79 31.96 8.30
CA ASN A 69 13.23 31.91 8.51
C ASN A 69 13.64 30.65 9.30
N GLN A 70 14.49 29.83 8.69
CA GLN A 70 15.06 28.61 9.24
C GLN A 70 16.58 28.69 9.41
N MET A 71 17.20 29.85 9.15
CA MET A 71 18.64 30.08 9.35
C MET A 71 19.04 29.73 10.79
N PRO A 72 20.22 29.12 11.01
CA PRO A 72 20.78 28.99 12.34
C PRO A 72 20.96 30.37 12.98
N SER A 73 20.39 30.60 14.17
CA SER A 73 20.65 31.79 14.98
C SER A 73 21.52 31.44 16.19
N ILE A 74 22.47 32.34 16.49
CA ILE A 74 23.25 32.30 17.73
C ILE A 74 22.48 33.01 18.86
N GLY A 75 22.63 32.54 20.09
CA GLY A 75 21.96 33.11 21.27
C GLY A 75 20.60 32.48 21.61
N GLU A 76 19.91 33.08 22.60
CA GLU A 76 18.72 32.50 23.24
C GLU A 76 17.43 32.64 22.41
N ASN A 77 17.37 33.61 21.48
CA ASN A 77 16.18 33.83 20.65
C ASN A 77 16.20 32.96 19.37
N ARG A 78 16.02 31.65 19.54
CA ARG A 78 15.95 30.66 18.44
C ARG A 78 14.51 30.46 17.96
N GLN A 79 13.95 31.43 17.25
CA GLN A 79 12.61 31.29 16.67
C GLN A 79 12.66 30.64 15.28
N ARG A 80 12.86 29.32 15.22
CA ARG A 80 12.53 28.53 14.03
C ARG A 80 11.09 28.05 14.12
N SER A 81 10.31 28.22 13.05
CA SER A 81 8.95 27.67 13.03
C SER A 81 9.00 26.14 13.09
N LYS A 82 8.17 25.53 13.94
CA LYS A 82 8.04 24.08 13.97
C LYS A 82 7.40 23.57 12.67
N PRO A 83 7.79 22.39 12.15
CA PRO A 83 7.11 21.78 11.02
C PRO A 83 5.62 21.58 11.30
N GLN A 84 4.77 22.08 10.40
CA GLN A 84 3.32 21.94 10.48
C GLN A 84 2.87 20.66 9.77
N PRO A 85 2.10 19.76 10.41
CA PRO A 85 1.54 18.59 9.73
C PRO A 85 0.52 18.98 8.66
N ILE A 86 0.48 18.26 7.55
CA ILE A 86 -0.40 18.56 6.42
C ILE A 86 -1.32 17.38 6.09
N LYS A 87 -2.64 17.64 6.06
CA LYS A 87 -3.65 16.72 5.52
C LYS A 87 -3.69 16.85 4.00
N THR A 88 -3.19 15.85 3.27
CA THR A 88 -3.10 15.82 1.81
C THR A 88 -3.10 14.40 1.26
N SER A 89 -3.09 14.25 -0.06
CA SER A 89 -2.84 12.98 -0.74
C SER A 89 -1.35 12.67 -0.82
N VAL A 90 -0.99 11.41 -0.60
CA VAL A 90 0.32 10.84 -0.84
C VAL A 90 0.22 9.89 -2.03
N TRP A 91 1.08 10.09 -3.01
CA TRP A 91 1.11 9.31 -4.26
C TRP A 91 2.35 8.42 -4.26
N VAL A 92 2.14 7.12 -4.54
CA VAL A 92 3.20 6.11 -4.52
C VAL A 92 3.38 5.55 -5.94
N PHE A 93 4.55 5.75 -6.51
CA PHE A 93 4.93 5.21 -7.82
C PHE A 93 5.98 4.12 -7.65
N SER A 94 5.98 3.12 -8.54
CA SER A 94 7.03 2.10 -8.54
C SER A 94 8.29 2.62 -9.23
N GLY A 95 9.45 2.29 -8.67
CA GLY A 95 10.76 2.61 -9.22
C GLY A 95 11.18 4.06 -9.05
N ARG A 96 12.27 4.41 -9.74
CA ARG A 96 12.85 5.76 -9.78
C ARG A 96 12.15 6.63 -10.80
N ILE A 97 12.02 7.91 -10.46
CA ILE A 97 11.48 8.93 -11.35
C ILE A 97 12.57 10.01 -11.54
N PRO A 98 12.97 10.34 -12.79
CA PRO A 98 13.89 11.42 -13.06
C PRO A 98 13.35 12.76 -12.55
N ALA A 99 14.20 13.57 -11.91
CA ALA A 99 13.81 14.87 -11.42
C ALA A 99 14.15 15.98 -12.43
N LYS A 100 13.18 16.85 -12.67
CA LYS A 100 13.37 18.13 -13.41
C LYS A 100 13.31 19.34 -12.47
N GLY A 101 13.17 19.09 -11.16
CA GLY A 101 12.90 20.07 -10.12
C GLY A 101 12.22 19.40 -8.92
N THR A 102 11.69 20.19 -7.99
CA THR A 102 11.00 19.67 -6.79
C THR A 102 9.53 19.31 -7.03
N ARG A 103 8.97 19.74 -8.16
CA ARG A 103 7.59 19.50 -8.57
C ARG A 103 7.50 18.61 -9.80
N LEU A 104 6.44 17.82 -9.85
CA LEU A 104 6.02 17.01 -10.98
C LEU A 104 4.50 17.16 -11.14
N SER A 105 4.03 17.56 -12.31
CA SER A 105 2.58 17.71 -12.51
C SER A 105 1.86 16.38 -12.40
N ILE A 106 0.63 16.35 -11.86
CA ILE A 106 -0.15 15.12 -11.75
C ILE A 106 -0.41 14.52 -13.14
N THR A 107 -0.65 15.35 -14.15
CA THR A 107 -0.87 14.90 -15.53
C THR A 107 0.35 14.18 -16.08
N GLU A 108 1.53 14.79 -15.99
CA GLU A 108 2.79 14.16 -16.41
C GLU A 108 3.04 12.87 -15.63
N ALA A 109 2.80 12.88 -14.31
CA ALA A 109 3.04 11.73 -13.47
C ALA A 109 2.20 10.51 -13.86
N ARG A 110 0.90 10.72 -14.15
CA ARG A 110 -0.04 9.65 -14.52
C ARG A 110 0.21 9.11 -15.94
N GLN A 111 0.74 9.93 -16.84
CA GLN A 111 1.03 9.53 -18.21
C GLN A 111 2.33 8.73 -18.31
N ASN A 112 3.35 9.10 -17.53
CA ASN A 112 4.71 8.60 -17.74
C ASN A 112 5.15 7.56 -16.69
N PHE A 113 4.48 7.47 -15.54
CA PHE A 113 4.93 6.60 -14.44
C PHE A 113 3.83 5.69 -13.92
N LYS A 114 4.25 4.53 -13.43
CA LYS A 114 3.34 3.51 -12.88
C LYS A 114 2.91 3.88 -11.47
N LEU A 115 1.71 4.44 -11.34
CA LEU A 115 1.04 4.66 -10.07
C LEU A 115 0.70 3.31 -9.42
N VAL A 116 1.14 3.10 -8.19
CA VAL A 116 0.85 1.91 -7.40
C VAL A 116 -0.39 2.15 -6.55
N THR A 117 -0.42 3.27 -5.82
CA THR A 117 -1.55 3.63 -4.99
C THR A 117 -1.50 5.10 -4.58
N GLN A 118 -2.61 5.59 -4.04
CA GLN A 118 -2.78 6.92 -3.48
C GLN A 118 -3.52 6.81 -2.15
N VAL A 119 -2.99 7.45 -1.10
CA VAL A 119 -3.60 7.47 0.23
C VAL A 119 -3.74 8.91 0.73
N LYS A 120 -4.63 9.15 1.70
CA LYS A 120 -4.73 10.45 2.38
C LYS A 120 -4.02 10.40 3.73
N THR A 121 -3.34 11.47 4.09
CA THR A 121 -2.81 11.64 5.44
C THR A 121 -3.92 11.97 6.43
N ASP A 122 -3.69 11.68 7.71
CA ASP A 122 -4.57 12.05 8.81
C ASP A 122 -4.42 13.55 9.20
N LYS A 123 -5.12 13.97 10.25
CA LYS A 123 -5.03 15.34 10.80
C LYS A 123 -3.64 15.72 11.32
N ASN A 124 -2.81 14.73 11.64
CA ASN A 124 -1.44 14.89 12.10
C ASN A 124 -0.44 14.72 10.95
N GLY A 125 -0.90 14.69 9.69
CA GLY A 125 -0.07 14.50 8.51
C GLY A 125 0.51 13.09 8.36
N LYS A 126 0.09 12.13 9.18
CA LYS A 126 0.60 10.76 9.16
C LYS A 126 -0.10 9.93 8.10
N PHE A 127 0.62 8.99 7.51
CA PHE A 127 0.07 7.99 6.60
C PHE A 127 0.76 6.63 6.79
N PHE A 128 0.06 5.59 6.34
CA PHE A 128 0.61 4.25 6.21
C PHE A 128 0.08 3.61 4.94
N VAL A 129 0.97 2.93 4.20
CA VAL A 129 0.64 2.22 2.97
C VAL A 129 1.30 0.85 3.00
N LYS A 130 0.50 -0.20 2.81
CA LYS A 130 1.01 -1.57 2.64
C LYS A 130 1.56 -1.71 1.23
N LEU A 131 2.82 -2.12 1.13
CA LEU A 131 3.51 -2.30 -0.14
C LEU A 131 4.28 -3.62 -0.13
N LEU A 132 4.33 -4.27 -1.30
CA LEU A 132 5.21 -5.42 -1.51
C LEU A 132 6.69 -4.97 -1.48
N PRO A 133 7.65 -5.90 -1.36
CA PRO A 133 9.06 -5.55 -1.46
C PRO A 133 9.34 -4.91 -2.83
N GLY A 134 10.09 -3.82 -2.83
CA GLY A 134 10.36 -3.05 -4.05
C GLY A 134 10.87 -1.65 -3.76
N GLU A 135 11.27 -0.96 -4.82
CA GLU A 135 11.68 0.44 -4.78
C GLU A 135 10.52 1.34 -5.20
N TYR A 136 10.28 2.42 -4.45
CA TYR A 136 9.16 3.33 -4.69
C TYR A 136 9.57 4.80 -4.59
N THR A 137 9.01 5.64 -5.45
CA THR A 137 9.07 7.11 -5.29
C THR A 137 7.75 7.61 -4.71
N ILE A 138 7.82 8.40 -3.64
CA ILE A 138 6.64 8.82 -2.86
C ILE A 138 6.56 10.34 -2.80
N PHE A 139 5.44 10.90 -3.26
CA PHE A 139 5.21 12.34 -3.29
C PHE A 139 4.05 12.76 -2.39
N ALA A 140 4.10 13.99 -1.90
CA ALA A 140 2.95 14.68 -1.32
C ALA A 140 2.30 15.59 -2.38
N GLN A 141 0.97 15.61 -2.46
CA GLN A 141 0.25 16.46 -3.40
C GLN A 141 0.08 17.88 -2.85
N TYR A 142 0.27 18.88 -3.71
CA TYR A 142 -0.05 20.29 -3.47
C TYR A 142 -0.68 20.90 -4.72
N GLY A 143 -1.99 21.16 -4.67
CA GLY A 143 -2.73 21.59 -5.85
C GLY A 143 -2.72 20.52 -6.95
N ASN A 144 -2.30 20.92 -8.15
CA ASN A 144 -2.21 20.05 -9.33
C ASN A 144 -0.83 19.41 -9.50
N ASP A 145 0.07 19.60 -8.53
CA ASP A 145 1.43 19.10 -8.56
C ASP A 145 1.69 18.11 -7.42
N LEU A 146 2.64 17.24 -7.68
CA LEU A 146 3.31 16.36 -6.74
C LEU A 146 4.63 17.01 -6.34
N TYR A 147 4.96 16.96 -5.05
CA TYR A 147 6.15 17.59 -4.51
C TYR A 147 7.03 16.60 -3.75
N LEU A 148 8.33 16.67 -4.03
CA LEU A 148 9.38 16.03 -3.26
C LEU A 148 10.69 16.81 -3.46
N ASN A 149 11.20 17.39 -2.38
CA ASN A 149 12.50 18.06 -2.38
C ASN A 149 13.58 17.15 -1.76
N SER A 150 13.80 16.02 -2.42
CA SER A 150 14.84 15.06 -2.04
C SER A 150 15.22 14.24 -3.27
N PHE A 151 16.52 14.15 -3.54
CA PHE A 151 17.07 13.60 -4.77
C PHE A 151 18.14 12.57 -4.45
N LEU A 152 18.34 11.63 -5.37
CA LEU A 152 19.51 10.75 -5.42
C LEU A 152 20.61 11.43 -6.24
N GLY A 153 21.84 10.95 -6.08
CA GLY A 153 23.01 11.50 -6.81
C GLY A 153 22.99 11.25 -8.33
N ASP A 154 22.06 10.41 -8.81
CA ASP A 154 21.86 10.11 -10.24
C ASP A 154 20.86 11.05 -10.93
N GLY A 155 20.37 12.07 -10.23
CA GLY A 155 19.39 13.03 -10.75
C GLY A 155 17.93 12.54 -10.69
N SER A 156 17.66 11.39 -10.06
CA SER A 156 16.30 10.96 -9.77
C SER A 156 15.79 11.48 -8.42
N PHE A 157 14.47 11.48 -8.23
CA PHE A 157 13.87 11.71 -6.92
C PHE A 157 14.27 10.60 -5.94
N LYS A 158 14.36 10.95 -4.66
CA LYS A 158 14.64 9.98 -3.59
C LYS A 158 13.58 8.88 -3.56
N THR A 159 14.06 7.64 -3.52
CA THR A 159 13.22 6.45 -3.38
C THR A 159 13.22 5.91 -1.95
N VAL A 160 12.26 5.04 -1.69
CA VAL A 160 12.14 4.24 -0.47
C VAL A 160 12.20 2.76 -0.87
N GLN A 161 13.09 2.01 -0.23
CA GLN A 161 13.20 0.57 -0.40
C GLN A 161 12.32 -0.15 0.62
N VAL A 162 11.28 -0.84 0.16
CA VAL A 162 10.48 -1.73 0.99
C VAL A 162 11.10 -3.12 0.95
N THR A 163 11.28 -3.72 2.12
CA THR A 163 11.80 -5.08 2.30
C THR A 163 10.74 -5.95 2.96
N GLU A 164 10.79 -7.26 2.72
CA GLU A 164 9.78 -8.17 3.23
C GLU A 164 9.68 -8.10 4.75
N GLY A 165 8.44 -8.01 5.25
CA GLY A 165 8.16 -7.98 6.68
C GLY A 165 8.63 -6.74 7.44
N LYS A 166 9.06 -5.67 6.75
CA LYS A 166 9.50 -4.42 7.40
C LYS A 166 8.63 -3.23 7.03
N ILE A 167 8.42 -2.35 8.01
CA ILE A 167 7.89 -1.01 7.80
C ILE A 167 9.07 -0.06 7.61
N THR A 168 9.08 0.66 6.50
CA THR A 168 10.09 1.68 6.22
C THR A 168 9.52 3.04 6.56
N GLU A 169 10.29 3.86 7.29
CA GLU A 169 9.86 5.20 7.65
C GLU A 169 10.31 6.23 6.61
N THR A 170 9.46 7.22 6.34
CA THR A 170 9.81 8.35 5.48
C THR A 170 9.19 9.66 5.97
N ARG A 171 9.80 10.77 5.59
CA ARG A 171 9.31 12.11 5.88
C ARG A 171 9.24 12.91 4.58
N LEU A 172 8.05 13.44 4.31
CA LEU A 172 7.83 14.37 3.20
C LEU A 172 7.73 15.78 3.79
N VAL A 173 8.70 16.64 3.48
CA VAL A 173 8.74 18.01 3.99
C VAL A 173 8.62 18.97 2.82
N ASN A 174 7.53 19.74 2.77
CA ASN A 174 7.45 20.88 1.87
C ASN A 174 8.16 22.08 2.50
N SER A 175 9.20 22.56 1.84
CA SER A 175 10.05 23.65 2.28
C SER A 175 10.05 24.85 1.33
N GLU A 176 9.08 24.93 0.42
CA GLU A 176 9.06 25.94 -0.65
C GLU A 176 8.86 27.37 -0.16
N ASN A 177 8.32 27.52 1.05
CA ASN A 177 8.08 28.80 1.70
C ASN A 177 9.02 29.02 2.90
N ALA A 178 10.14 28.28 2.95
CA ALA A 178 11.15 28.41 3.99
C ALA A 178 12.47 28.93 3.40
N SER A 179 13.14 29.77 4.17
CA SER A 179 14.49 30.28 3.86
C SER A 179 15.47 29.65 4.84
N PHE A 180 16.56 29.06 4.35
CA PHE A 180 17.55 28.31 5.13
C PHE A 180 18.96 28.88 4.99
#